data_AF-A0A4R6Q2N4-F1
#
_entry.id   AF-A0A4R6Q2N4-F1
#
_cell.length_a   1.000
_cell.length_b   1.000
_cell.length_c   1.000
_cell.angle_alpha   90.00
_cell.angle_beta   90.00
_cell.angle_gamma   90.00
#
_symmetry.space_group_name_H-M   'P 1'
#
loop_
_entity.id
_entity.type
_entity.pdbx_description
1 polymer ?
#
loop_
_entity_poly.entity_id
_entity_poly.type
_entity_poly.pdbx_seq_one_letter_code
_entity_poly.pdbx_strand_id
1 'polypeptide(L)'
;MNIKKILVVILALALIFSLGACDKEKSAAKKDFKAAVEQANTANDKLDEAVSNAQGLLENHGKPLDKTTVSNLKKQIAVTKKAKIKIPDQPSETEDIKAATKKLTAADNSGQVKALKKSQKALTDSVKQLKLLNKPSEKFVVSRLKNAKYVNKVVAATEDNDPNGQLHKAGGYTAAVFFQSSLVDQSDVYGSSLIDKGTDAGGCIEVYGTAADAKERNEYLSAFDGGILSSGGHKVLGTVVIRTSCELTASKQKALEKQVIAALTKLN
;
A
#
# COMPACT_ATOMS: atom_id res chain seq x y z
N MET A 1 -57.63 -15.57 62.03
CA MET A 1 -56.23 -15.15 61.77
C MET A 1 -56.23 -13.63 61.55
N ASN A 2 -55.43 -12.88 62.31
CA ASN A 2 -55.55 -11.42 62.41
C ASN A 2 -55.05 -10.74 61.12
N ILE A 3 -55.87 -9.92 60.44
CA ILE A 3 -55.59 -9.35 59.10
C ILE A 3 -54.26 -8.56 59.07
N LYS A 4 -53.88 -7.91 60.17
CA LYS A 4 -52.58 -7.24 60.33
C LYS A 4 -51.38 -8.20 60.26
N LYS A 5 -51.52 -9.45 60.71
CA LYS A 5 -50.44 -10.47 60.67
C LYS A 5 -50.26 -11.06 59.26
N ILE A 6 -51.32 -11.12 58.44
CA ILE A 6 -51.25 -11.59 57.04
C ILE A 6 -50.55 -10.55 56.15
N LEU A 7 -50.84 -9.24 56.35
CA LEU A 7 -50.22 -8.16 55.58
C LEU A 7 -48.70 -8.07 55.80
N VAL A 8 -48.23 -8.26 57.04
CA VAL A 8 -46.80 -8.22 57.41
C VAL A 8 -46.03 -9.40 56.81
N VAL A 9 -46.64 -10.59 56.73
CA VAL A 9 -46.02 -11.78 56.14
C VAL A 9 -45.92 -11.65 54.61
N ILE A 10 -46.91 -11.06 53.95
CA ILE A 10 -46.87 -10.79 52.50
C ILE A 10 -45.81 -9.72 52.16
N LEU A 11 -45.69 -8.66 52.97
CA LEU A 11 -44.66 -7.63 52.77
C LEU A 11 -43.24 -8.19 52.98
N ALA A 12 -43.04 -9.04 54.00
CA ALA A 12 -41.77 -9.71 54.27
C ALA A 12 -41.39 -10.74 53.19
N LEU A 13 -42.36 -11.51 52.67
CA LEU A 13 -42.15 -12.43 51.54
C LEU A 13 -41.86 -11.69 50.23
N ALA A 14 -42.49 -10.54 49.98
CA ALA A 14 -42.18 -9.69 48.83
C ALA A 14 -40.77 -9.05 48.92
N LEU A 15 -40.33 -8.70 50.13
CA LEU A 15 -38.97 -8.23 50.42
C LEU A 15 -37.90 -9.34 50.28
N ILE A 16 -38.20 -10.58 50.68
CA ILE A 16 -37.29 -11.72 50.52
C ILE A 16 -37.22 -12.19 49.05
N PHE A 17 -38.35 -12.18 48.32
CA PHE A 17 -38.37 -12.45 46.88
C PHE A 17 -37.65 -11.36 46.07
N SER A 18 -37.76 -10.08 46.46
CA SER A 18 -37.05 -8.99 45.79
C SER A 18 -35.54 -9.03 46.05
N LEU A 19 -35.10 -9.40 47.26
CA LEU A 19 -33.68 -9.60 47.58
C LEU A 19 -33.07 -10.78 46.79
N GLY A 20 -33.75 -11.94 46.74
CA GLY A 20 -33.26 -13.11 45.98
C GLY A 20 -33.29 -12.95 44.45
N ALA A 21 -34.20 -12.11 43.94
CA ALA A 21 -34.22 -11.72 42.52
C ALA A 21 -33.08 -10.73 42.19
N CYS A 22 -32.81 -9.77 43.08
CA CYS A 22 -31.74 -8.78 42.94
C CYS A 22 -30.34 -9.44 42.90
N ASP A 23 -30.11 -10.47 43.72
CA ASP A 23 -28.86 -11.24 43.72
C ASP A 23 -28.66 -12.06 42.42
N LYS A 24 -29.73 -12.67 41.88
CA LYS A 24 -29.69 -13.39 40.60
C LYS A 24 -29.42 -12.45 39.43
N GLU A 25 -30.07 -11.30 39.41
CA GLU A 25 -29.90 -10.29 38.35
C GLU A 25 -28.49 -9.70 38.36
N LYS A 26 -27.98 -9.33 39.53
CA LYS A 26 -26.60 -8.85 39.68
C LYS A 26 -25.58 -9.90 39.29
N SER A 27 -25.81 -11.17 39.63
CA SER A 27 -24.96 -12.29 39.20
C SER A 27 -24.94 -12.46 37.68
N ALA A 28 -26.09 -12.38 37.02
CA ALA A 28 -26.18 -12.43 35.56
C ALA A 28 -25.45 -11.24 34.91
N ALA A 29 -25.65 -10.01 35.41
CA ALA A 29 -24.98 -8.82 34.92
C ALA A 29 -23.43 -8.93 35.02
N LYS A 30 -22.92 -9.48 36.12
CA LYS A 30 -21.47 -9.75 36.29
C LYS A 30 -20.95 -10.78 35.29
N LYS A 31 -21.72 -11.83 35.00
CA LYS A 31 -21.35 -12.84 34.00
C LYS A 31 -21.25 -12.22 32.60
N ASP A 32 -22.22 -11.40 32.22
CA ASP A 32 -22.23 -10.71 30.92
C ASP A 32 -21.08 -9.70 30.82
N PHE A 33 -20.81 -8.96 31.90
CA PHE A 33 -19.64 -8.07 31.98
C PHE A 33 -18.33 -8.83 31.76
N LYS A 34 -18.14 -9.96 32.46
CA LYS A 34 -16.94 -10.80 32.28
C LYS A 34 -16.79 -11.28 30.83
N ALA A 35 -17.88 -11.72 30.19
CA ALA A 35 -17.85 -12.13 28.80
C ALA A 35 -17.47 -10.96 27.86
N ALA A 36 -18.01 -9.76 28.11
CA ALA A 36 -17.65 -8.55 27.35
C ALA A 36 -16.17 -8.15 27.56
N VAL A 37 -15.64 -8.31 28.78
CA VAL A 37 -14.21 -8.10 29.08
C VAL A 37 -13.34 -9.10 28.32
N GLU A 38 -13.69 -10.40 28.31
CA GLU A 38 -12.96 -11.43 27.56
C GLU A 38 -12.95 -11.14 26.05
N GLN A 39 -14.08 -10.69 25.49
CA GLN A 39 -14.16 -10.26 24.09
C GLN A 39 -13.27 -9.05 23.80
N ALA A 40 -13.30 -8.02 24.67
CA ALA A 40 -12.49 -6.83 24.53
C ALA A 40 -10.98 -7.15 24.64
N ASN A 41 -10.58 -8.04 25.56
CA ASN A 41 -9.21 -8.54 25.65
C ASN A 41 -8.79 -9.25 24.37
N THR A 42 -9.59 -10.20 23.88
CA THR A 42 -9.32 -10.90 22.61
C THR A 42 -9.16 -9.94 21.43
N ALA A 43 -9.97 -8.87 21.38
CA ALA A 43 -9.86 -7.85 20.36
C ALA A 43 -8.59 -6.99 20.51
N ASN A 44 -8.18 -6.68 21.74
CA ASN A 44 -6.93 -5.99 22.03
C ASN A 44 -5.69 -6.85 21.71
N ASP A 45 -5.74 -8.15 21.99
CA ASP A 45 -4.65 -9.08 21.68
C ASP A 45 -4.41 -9.19 20.17
N LYS A 46 -5.48 -9.30 19.38
CA LYS A 46 -5.41 -9.26 17.90
C LYS A 46 -4.81 -7.96 17.38
N LEU A 47 -5.10 -6.84 18.05
CA LEU A 47 -4.56 -5.55 17.72
C LEU A 47 -3.05 -5.49 18.02
N ASP A 48 -2.64 -5.97 19.19
CA ASP A 48 -1.23 -6.06 19.59
C ASP A 48 -0.42 -6.97 18.67
N GLU A 49 -0.96 -8.14 18.32
CA GLU A 49 -0.35 -9.05 17.36
C GLU A 49 -0.16 -8.37 15.99
N ALA A 50 -1.20 -7.68 15.49
CA ALA A 50 -1.11 -6.95 14.22
C ALA A 50 -0.07 -5.81 14.27
N VAL A 51 0.01 -5.11 15.39
CA VAL A 51 1.01 -4.06 15.64
C VAL A 51 2.41 -4.65 15.68
N SER A 52 2.63 -5.75 16.39
CA SER A 52 3.90 -6.46 16.44
C SER A 52 4.38 -6.90 15.06
N ASN A 53 3.49 -7.54 14.27
CA ASN A 53 3.76 -7.93 12.89
C ASN A 53 4.12 -6.73 11.99
N ALA A 54 3.47 -5.57 12.20
CA ALA A 54 3.77 -4.35 11.44
C ALA A 54 5.12 -3.73 11.84
N GLN A 55 5.50 -3.80 13.11
CA GLN A 55 6.81 -3.36 13.60
C GLN A 55 7.93 -4.26 13.06
N GLY A 56 7.76 -5.57 13.10
CA GLY A 56 8.73 -6.52 12.53
C GLY A 56 8.94 -6.30 11.01
N LEU A 57 7.87 -5.99 10.27
CA LEU A 57 7.99 -5.59 8.87
C LEU A 57 8.82 -4.31 8.69
N LEU A 58 8.65 -3.31 9.57
CA LEU A 58 9.41 -2.05 9.49
C LEU A 58 10.91 -2.22 9.74
N GLU A 59 11.30 -3.25 10.50
CA GLU A 59 12.70 -3.55 10.75
C GLU A 59 13.37 -4.20 9.53
N ASN A 60 12.63 -5.02 8.76
CA ASN A 60 13.19 -5.89 7.73
C ASN A 60 12.43 -5.88 6.39
N HIS A 61 11.99 -4.71 5.89
CA HIS A 61 11.21 -4.63 4.65
C HIS A 61 12.05 -4.56 3.35
N GLY A 62 13.32 -4.15 3.38
CA GLY A 62 14.10 -3.85 2.15
C GLY A 62 13.63 -2.59 1.42
N LYS A 63 14.31 -2.12 0.37
CA LYS A 63 13.97 -0.82 -0.25
C LYS A 63 12.60 -0.87 -0.97
N PRO A 64 11.61 -0.01 -0.63
CA PRO A 64 10.35 0.07 -1.35
C PRO A 64 10.45 0.96 -2.60
N LEU A 65 9.59 0.71 -3.59
CA LEU A 65 9.43 1.59 -4.76
C LEU A 65 8.87 2.97 -4.35
N ASP A 66 7.85 2.98 -3.50
CA ASP A 66 7.21 4.15 -2.93
C ASP A 66 7.63 4.28 -1.47
N LYS A 67 8.54 5.23 -1.21
CA LYS A 67 9.09 5.50 0.12
C LYS A 67 8.02 5.98 1.12
N THR A 68 6.89 6.52 0.65
CA THR A 68 5.83 7.02 1.55
C THR A 68 5.14 5.88 2.31
N THR A 69 5.15 4.66 1.77
CA THR A 69 4.55 3.47 2.38
C THR A 69 5.10 3.16 3.78
N VAL A 70 6.40 3.38 4.00
CA VAL A 70 7.05 3.24 5.32
C VAL A 70 6.47 4.23 6.32
N SER A 71 6.37 5.50 5.93
CA SER A 71 5.83 6.56 6.79
C SER A 71 4.34 6.35 7.11
N ASN A 72 3.58 5.86 6.12
CA ASN A 72 2.16 5.55 6.28
C ASN A 72 1.96 4.37 7.24
N LEU A 73 2.79 3.32 7.14
CA LEU A 73 2.74 2.20 8.08
C LEU A 73 3.08 2.65 9.51
N LYS A 74 4.12 3.48 9.71
CA LYS A 74 4.46 4.05 11.02
C LYS A 74 3.30 4.83 11.63
N LYS A 75 2.65 5.71 10.84
CA LYS A 75 1.47 6.47 11.27
C LYS A 75 0.32 5.53 11.64
N GLN A 76 0.04 4.52 10.82
CA GLN A 76 -1.04 3.58 11.08
C GLN A 76 -0.79 2.74 12.35
N ILE A 77 0.46 2.33 12.62
CA ILE A 77 0.82 1.67 13.88
C ILE A 77 0.47 2.55 15.08
N ALA A 78 0.80 3.85 15.04
CA ALA A 78 0.50 4.78 16.12
C ALA A 78 -1.01 4.97 16.34
N VAL A 79 -1.79 5.05 15.25
CA VAL A 79 -3.27 5.11 15.31
C VAL A 79 -3.83 3.83 15.90
N THR A 80 -3.38 2.67 15.41
CA THR A 80 -3.86 1.36 15.87
C THR A 80 -3.56 1.15 17.36
N LYS A 81 -2.35 1.49 17.85
CA LYS A 81 -2.02 1.40 19.29
C LYS A 81 -2.98 2.20 20.19
N LYS A 82 -3.46 3.35 19.73
CA LYS A 82 -4.41 4.19 20.47
C LYS A 82 -5.85 3.66 20.47
N ALA A 83 -6.16 2.71 19.59
CA ALA A 83 -7.49 2.14 19.43
C ALA A 83 -7.75 0.91 20.32
N LYS A 84 -6.87 0.63 21.29
CA LYS A 84 -7.14 -0.37 22.33
C LYS A 84 -8.44 -0.02 23.06
N ILE A 85 -9.30 -1.01 23.21
CA ILE A 85 -10.52 -0.92 24.00
C ILE A 85 -10.10 -0.77 25.46
N LYS A 86 -10.51 0.32 26.09
CA LYS A 86 -10.28 0.54 27.52
C LYS A 86 -11.23 -0.35 28.31
N ILE A 87 -10.67 -1.20 29.15
CA ILE A 87 -11.42 -2.11 30.01
C ILE A 87 -11.51 -1.46 31.39
N PRO A 88 -12.71 -1.08 31.87
CA PRO A 88 -12.87 -0.52 33.20
C PRO A 88 -12.81 -1.63 34.26
N ASP A 89 -12.53 -1.24 35.51
CA ASP A 89 -12.77 -2.11 36.65
C ASP A 89 -14.26 -2.45 36.76
N GLN A 90 -14.58 -3.62 37.34
CA GLN A 90 -15.97 -4.06 37.48
C GLN A 90 -16.72 -3.15 38.47
N PRO A 91 -17.82 -2.49 38.04
CA PRO A 91 -18.63 -1.66 38.94
C PRO A 91 -19.34 -2.47 40.03
N SER A 92 -19.73 -1.82 41.12
CA SER A 92 -20.47 -2.46 42.23
C SER A 92 -21.97 -2.53 41.98
N GLU A 93 -22.57 -1.53 41.32
CA GLU A 93 -24.01 -1.43 41.11
C GLU A 93 -24.46 -2.13 39.83
N THR A 94 -25.59 -2.82 39.88
CA THR A 94 -26.10 -3.65 38.77
C THR A 94 -26.29 -2.84 37.48
N GLU A 95 -26.86 -1.63 37.58
CA GLU A 95 -27.09 -0.76 36.42
C GLU A 95 -25.78 -0.24 35.83
N ASP A 96 -24.78 0.07 36.67
CA ASP A 96 -23.45 0.49 36.21
C ASP A 96 -22.72 -0.66 35.52
N ILE A 97 -22.86 -1.90 36.03
CA ILE A 97 -22.33 -3.11 35.38
C ILE A 97 -22.95 -3.24 33.98
N LYS A 98 -24.28 -3.17 33.85
CA LYS A 98 -24.96 -3.25 32.55
C LYS A 98 -24.51 -2.14 31.60
N ALA A 99 -24.36 -0.91 32.09
CA ALA A 99 -23.90 0.22 31.29
C ALA A 99 -22.45 0.03 30.81
N ALA A 100 -21.56 -0.47 31.66
CA ALA A 100 -20.18 -0.78 31.30
C ALA A 100 -20.11 -1.94 30.28
N THR A 101 -20.89 -3.01 30.47
CA THR A 101 -21.04 -4.11 29.51
C THR A 101 -21.45 -3.59 28.14
N LYS A 102 -22.49 -2.75 28.06
CA LYS A 102 -22.96 -2.16 26.80
C LYS A 102 -21.88 -1.35 26.09
N LYS A 103 -21.09 -0.56 26.83
CA LYS A 103 -19.96 0.21 26.28
C LYS A 103 -18.88 -0.72 25.71
N LEU A 104 -18.52 -1.78 26.43
CA LEU A 104 -17.52 -2.77 25.98
C LEU A 104 -17.99 -3.50 24.71
N THR A 105 -19.24 -3.97 24.68
CA THR A 105 -19.79 -4.69 23.53
C THR A 105 -19.99 -3.81 22.29
N ALA A 106 -20.12 -2.48 22.48
CA ALA A 106 -20.22 -1.52 21.38
C ALA A 106 -18.86 -1.07 20.83
N ALA A 107 -17.76 -1.33 21.56
CA ALA A 107 -16.43 -0.97 21.12
C ALA A 107 -15.94 -1.91 20.01
N ASP A 108 -15.50 -1.34 18.88
CA ASP A 108 -14.94 -2.09 17.77
C ASP A 108 -13.62 -1.47 17.31
N ASN A 109 -12.56 -2.28 17.32
CA ASN A 109 -11.23 -1.90 16.84
C ASN A 109 -10.86 -2.61 15.51
N SER A 110 -11.75 -3.45 14.97
CA SER A 110 -11.50 -4.28 13.79
C SER A 110 -11.17 -3.44 12.54
N GLY A 111 -11.75 -2.25 12.42
CA GLY A 111 -11.42 -1.28 11.36
C GLY A 111 -9.95 -0.87 11.38
N GLN A 112 -9.36 -0.69 12.57
CA GLN A 112 -7.96 -0.30 12.72
C GLN A 112 -7.00 -1.44 12.40
N VAL A 113 -7.39 -2.68 12.72
CA VAL A 113 -6.65 -3.88 12.31
C VAL A 113 -6.65 -4.03 10.79
N LYS A 114 -7.81 -3.85 10.13
CA LYS A 114 -7.93 -3.89 8.66
C LYS A 114 -7.08 -2.81 7.98
N ALA A 115 -7.13 -1.58 8.48
CA ALA A 115 -6.33 -0.46 7.97
C ALA A 115 -4.82 -0.69 8.13
N LEU A 116 -4.39 -1.27 9.26
CA LEU A 116 -3.01 -1.66 9.49
C LEU A 116 -2.55 -2.74 8.51
N LYS A 117 -3.32 -3.82 8.34
CA LYS A 117 -3.03 -4.88 7.37
C LYS A 117 -2.94 -4.35 5.93
N LYS A 118 -3.80 -3.42 5.54
CA LYS A 118 -3.72 -2.74 4.23
C LYS A 118 -2.41 -1.96 4.08
N SER A 119 -1.96 -1.27 5.13
CA SER A 119 -0.70 -0.52 5.13
C SER A 119 0.53 -1.45 5.07
N GLN A 120 0.50 -2.59 5.78
CA GLN A 120 1.52 -3.64 5.68
C GLN A 120 1.60 -4.22 4.27
N LYS A 121 0.44 -4.50 3.65
CA LYS A 121 0.38 -4.98 2.26
C LYS A 121 0.95 -3.94 1.30
N ALA A 122 0.61 -2.66 1.45
CA ALA A 122 1.13 -1.60 0.60
C ALA A 122 2.67 -1.51 0.64
N LEU A 123 3.29 -1.59 1.83
CA LEU A 123 4.75 -1.62 1.95
C LEU A 123 5.35 -2.88 1.32
N THR A 124 4.80 -4.05 1.65
CA THR A 124 5.26 -5.34 1.10
C THR A 124 5.18 -5.36 -0.44
N ASP A 125 4.07 -4.89 -1.00
CA ASP A 125 3.88 -4.80 -2.44
C ASP A 125 4.88 -3.83 -3.05
N SER A 126 5.07 -2.65 -2.44
CA SER A 126 6.03 -1.65 -2.92
C SER A 126 7.46 -2.18 -2.99
N VAL A 127 7.87 -3.01 -2.04
CA VAL A 127 9.17 -3.71 -2.06
C VAL A 127 9.23 -4.72 -3.21
N LYS A 128 8.19 -5.55 -3.38
CA LYS A 128 8.11 -6.53 -4.48
C LYS A 128 8.15 -5.84 -5.84
N GLN A 129 7.50 -4.68 -5.97
CA GLN A 129 7.49 -3.88 -7.19
C GLN A 129 8.88 -3.37 -7.55
N LEU A 130 9.66 -2.87 -6.59
CA LEU A 130 11.03 -2.43 -6.88
C LEU A 130 11.92 -3.61 -7.32
N LYS A 131 11.72 -4.80 -6.76
CA LYS A 131 12.46 -6.01 -7.18
C LYS A 131 12.24 -6.36 -8.65
N LEU A 132 11.06 -6.09 -9.21
CA LEU A 132 10.79 -6.28 -10.65
C LEU A 132 11.63 -5.36 -11.54
N LEU A 133 12.15 -4.25 -10.99
CA LEU A 133 12.95 -3.26 -11.70
C LEU A 133 14.45 -3.38 -11.39
N ASN A 134 14.86 -4.48 -10.77
CA ASN A 134 16.28 -4.76 -10.52
C ASN A 134 16.83 -5.64 -11.64
N LYS A 135 17.47 -5.00 -12.62
CA LYS A 135 18.04 -5.62 -13.83
C LYS A 135 17.05 -6.58 -14.54
N PRO A 136 15.82 -6.14 -14.87
CA PRO A 136 14.90 -6.99 -15.61
C PRO A 136 15.45 -7.38 -16.98
N SER A 137 15.18 -8.60 -17.43
CA SER A 137 15.54 -9.01 -18.81
C SER A 137 14.80 -8.18 -19.86
N GLU A 138 15.39 -8.03 -21.05
CA GLU A 138 14.72 -7.42 -22.21
C GLU A 138 13.35 -8.05 -22.49
N LYS A 139 13.28 -9.38 -22.54
CA LYS A 139 12.02 -10.13 -22.77
C LYS A 139 10.93 -9.76 -21.76
N PHE A 140 11.30 -9.58 -20.49
CA PHE A 140 10.37 -9.11 -19.46
C PHE A 140 9.84 -7.72 -19.80
N VAL A 141 10.74 -6.77 -20.11
CA VAL A 141 10.37 -5.38 -20.44
C VAL A 141 9.44 -5.35 -21.66
N VAL A 142 9.79 -6.04 -22.75
CA VAL A 142 8.98 -6.16 -23.96
C VAL A 142 7.58 -6.72 -23.62
N SER A 143 7.51 -7.79 -22.84
CA SER A 143 6.23 -8.41 -22.45
C SER A 143 5.36 -7.48 -21.60
N ARG A 144 5.96 -6.69 -20.71
CA ARG A 144 5.20 -5.75 -19.87
C ARG A 144 4.68 -4.57 -20.70
N LEU A 145 5.51 -3.98 -21.56
CA LEU A 145 5.15 -2.84 -22.39
C LEU A 145 4.03 -3.14 -23.40
N LYS A 146 3.96 -4.36 -23.95
CA LYS A 146 2.85 -4.78 -24.83
C LYS A 146 1.47 -4.64 -24.19
N ASN A 147 1.39 -4.62 -22.86
CA ASN A 147 0.14 -4.47 -22.11
C ASN A 147 -0.03 -3.07 -21.51
N ALA A 148 0.90 -2.15 -21.76
CA ALA A 148 0.82 -0.80 -21.25
C ALA A 148 -0.17 0.02 -22.07
N LYS A 149 -1.07 0.74 -21.39
CA LYS A 149 -1.97 1.67 -22.07
C LYS A 149 -1.15 2.73 -22.81
N TYR A 150 -1.65 3.10 -24.00
CA TYR A 150 -1.01 4.04 -24.93
C TYR A 150 0.26 3.54 -25.61
N VAL A 151 0.67 2.27 -25.43
CA VAL A 151 1.80 1.68 -26.15
C VAL A 151 1.27 0.80 -27.29
N ASN A 152 1.64 1.13 -28.52
CA ASN A 152 1.12 0.46 -29.72
C ASN A 152 2.12 -0.52 -30.36
N LYS A 153 3.41 -0.19 -30.29
CA LYS A 153 4.50 -1.02 -30.83
C LYS A 153 5.66 -1.02 -29.84
N VAL A 154 6.40 -2.12 -29.81
CA VAL A 154 7.55 -2.31 -28.92
C VAL A 154 8.63 -3.06 -29.70
N VAL A 155 9.84 -2.52 -29.73
CA VAL A 155 11.00 -3.12 -30.38
C VAL A 155 12.21 -2.95 -29.47
N ALA A 156 12.98 -4.02 -29.27
CA ALA A 156 14.26 -3.94 -28.58
C ALA A 156 15.37 -3.62 -29.57
N ALA A 157 16.31 -2.76 -29.18
CA ALA A 157 17.50 -2.48 -29.95
C ALA A 157 18.49 -3.65 -29.87
N THR A 158 19.29 -3.80 -30.93
CA THR A 158 20.46 -4.66 -30.99
C THR A 158 21.71 -3.80 -31.01
N GLU A 159 22.90 -4.40 -30.83
CA GLU A 159 24.16 -3.64 -30.88
C GLU A 159 24.36 -2.93 -32.23
N ASP A 160 23.85 -3.53 -33.31
CA ASP A 160 23.95 -3.01 -34.68
C ASP A 160 23.08 -1.78 -34.95
N ASN A 161 21.95 -1.63 -34.23
CA ASN A 161 20.97 -0.57 -34.51
C ASN A 161 20.73 0.38 -33.34
N ASP A 162 21.43 0.21 -32.22
CA ASP A 162 21.31 1.05 -31.04
C ASP A 162 21.68 2.52 -31.33
N PRO A 163 20.74 3.49 -31.24
CA PRO A 163 21.00 4.88 -31.63
C PRO A 163 22.11 5.56 -30.83
N ASN A 164 22.35 5.14 -29.58
CA ASN A 164 23.44 5.70 -28.76
C ASN A 164 24.72 4.86 -28.81
N GLY A 165 24.68 3.65 -29.40
CA GLY A 165 25.77 2.69 -29.42
C GLY A 165 26.32 2.37 -28.03
N GLN A 166 25.48 2.32 -26.99
CA GLN A 166 25.86 2.03 -25.59
C GLN A 166 25.40 0.66 -25.11
N LEU A 167 24.60 -0.07 -25.90
CA LEU A 167 24.15 -1.41 -25.55
C LEU A 167 25.34 -2.34 -25.25
N HIS A 168 25.30 -3.00 -24.09
CA HIS A 168 26.31 -3.94 -23.57
C HIS A 168 27.73 -3.40 -23.34
N LYS A 169 27.95 -2.09 -23.46
CA LYS A 169 29.24 -1.45 -23.13
C LYS A 169 29.39 -1.22 -21.62
N ALA A 170 30.64 -1.02 -21.17
CA ALA A 170 30.93 -0.66 -19.78
C ALA A 170 30.22 0.65 -19.39
N GLY A 171 29.43 0.63 -18.31
CA GLY A 171 28.58 1.76 -17.89
C GLY A 171 27.31 1.95 -18.75
N GLY A 172 27.15 1.19 -19.82
CA GLY A 172 26.00 1.22 -20.71
C GLY A 172 24.81 0.40 -20.21
N TYR A 173 23.72 0.44 -20.96
CA TYR A 173 22.55 -0.39 -20.68
C TYR A 173 22.73 -1.82 -21.17
N THR A 174 22.15 -2.76 -20.43
CA THR A 174 22.04 -4.17 -20.80
C THR A 174 20.85 -4.45 -21.71
N ALA A 175 19.92 -3.52 -21.85
CA ALA A 175 18.82 -3.57 -22.81
C ALA A 175 18.28 -2.16 -23.08
N ALA A 176 17.89 -1.88 -24.32
CA ALA A 176 17.11 -0.70 -24.68
C ALA A 176 15.87 -1.12 -25.45
N VAL A 177 14.69 -0.80 -24.93
CA VAL A 177 13.40 -1.19 -25.51
C VAL A 177 12.61 0.06 -25.87
N PHE A 178 12.51 0.33 -27.16
CA PHE A 178 11.78 1.45 -27.71
C PHE A 178 10.32 1.10 -27.91
N PHE A 179 9.45 2.08 -27.72
CA PHE A 179 8.03 1.90 -27.91
C PHE A 179 7.36 3.11 -28.56
N GLN A 180 6.40 2.82 -29.43
CA GLN A 180 5.56 3.83 -30.06
C GLN A 180 4.37 4.13 -29.15
N SER A 181 4.09 5.42 -28.89
CA SER A 181 2.91 5.81 -28.13
C SER A 181 1.77 6.27 -29.02
N SER A 182 0.53 5.91 -28.66
CA SER A 182 -0.68 6.44 -29.30
C SER A 182 -0.96 7.92 -28.96
N LEU A 183 -0.18 8.53 -28.06
CA LEU A 183 -0.33 9.93 -27.67
C LEU A 183 0.51 10.89 -28.53
N VAL A 184 1.47 10.34 -29.28
CA VAL A 184 2.36 11.07 -30.18
C VAL A 184 1.78 11.01 -31.59
N ASP A 185 1.70 12.15 -32.27
CA ASP A 185 1.39 12.17 -33.69
C ASP A 185 2.58 11.64 -34.48
N GLN A 186 2.37 10.53 -35.20
CA GLN A 186 3.46 9.84 -35.89
C GLN A 186 3.79 10.45 -37.25
N SER A 187 2.96 11.36 -37.78
CA SER A 187 3.26 12.08 -39.02
C SER A 187 4.46 13.00 -38.89
N ASP A 188 4.69 13.49 -37.67
CA ASP A 188 5.68 14.54 -37.39
C ASP A 188 6.99 13.95 -36.82
N VAL A 189 7.05 12.62 -36.69
CA VAL A 189 8.23 11.90 -36.19
C VAL A 189 9.00 11.25 -37.33
N TYR A 190 10.20 11.78 -37.59
CA TYR A 190 11.12 11.34 -38.64
C TYR A 190 11.83 10.02 -38.29
N GLY A 191 12.01 9.15 -39.29
CA GLY A 191 12.73 7.87 -39.17
C GLY A 191 12.03 6.73 -39.90
N SER A 192 12.81 5.79 -40.45
CA SER A 192 12.30 4.64 -41.22
C SER A 192 11.85 3.46 -40.37
N SER A 193 12.44 3.29 -39.18
CA SER A 193 12.10 2.24 -38.22
C SER A 193 11.71 2.82 -36.86
N LEU A 194 11.15 2.02 -35.95
CA LEU A 194 10.88 2.48 -34.57
C LEU A 194 12.17 2.83 -33.82
N ILE A 195 13.26 2.11 -34.12
CA ILE A 195 14.57 2.38 -33.51
C ILE A 195 15.13 3.71 -34.03
N ASP A 196 15.00 3.97 -35.34
CA ASP A 196 15.47 5.21 -35.96
C ASP A 196 14.71 6.43 -35.42
N LYS A 197 13.38 6.29 -35.23
CA LYS A 197 12.54 7.32 -34.59
C LYS A 197 12.87 7.53 -33.10
N GLY A 198 13.58 6.59 -32.49
CA GLY A 198 14.05 6.69 -31.11
C GLY A 198 12.94 6.97 -30.10
N THR A 199 13.24 7.86 -29.14
CA THR A 199 12.30 8.25 -28.08
C THR A 199 11.14 9.08 -28.59
N ASP A 200 11.29 9.72 -29.75
CA ASP A 200 10.34 10.73 -30.24
C ASP A 200 9.03 10.05 -30.65
N ALA A 201 9.09 8.81 -31.14
CA ALA A 201 7.91 7.99 -31.43
C ALA A 201 7.04 7.67 -30.19
N GLY A 202 7.57 7.80 -28.97
CA GLY A 202 6.82 7.53 -27.75
C GLY A 202 7.70 7.45 -26.51
N GLY A 203 8.75 6.64 -26.54
CA GLY A 203 9.71 6.54 -25.45
C GLY A 203 10.62 5.32 -25.54
N CYS A 204 11.43 5.16 -24.50
CA CYS A 204 12.38 4.05 -24.38
C CYS A 204 12.51 3.62 -22.92
N ILE A 205 12.72 2.32 -22.71
CA ILE A 205 13.11 1.73 -21.43
C ILE A 205 14.56 1.26 -21.56
N GLU A 206 15.46 1.92 -20.84
CA GLU A 206 16.87 1.53 -20.75
C GLU A 206 17.07 0.77 -19.44
N VAL A 207 17.64 -0.44 -19.50
CA VAL A 207 17.94 -1.26 -18.32
C VAL A 207 19.43 -1.28 -18.08
N TYR A 208 19.86 -0.96 -16.87
CA TYR A 208 21.27 -0.92 -16.47
C TYR A 208 21.65 -2.10 -15.56
N GLY A 209 22.94 -2.40 -15.53
CA GLY A 209 23.51 -3.41 -14.64
C GLY A 209 23.40 -3.02 -13.17
N THR A 210 23.53 -1.72 -12.86
CA THR A 210 23.41 -1.18 -11.50
C THR A 210 22.47 0.01 -11.43
N ALA A 211 22.02 0.35 -10.21
CA ALA A 211 21.22 1.54 -9.96
C ALA A 211 22.05 2.84 -10.03
N ALA A 212 23.38 2.74 -9.89
CA ALA A 212 24.28 3.88 -10.03
C ALA A 212 24.37 4.31 -11.49
N ASP A 213 24.62 3.37 -12.41
CA ASP A 213 24.69 3.66 -13.85
C ASP A 213 23.36 4.24 -14.37
N ALA A 214 22.22 3.69 -13.91
CA ALA A 214 20.90 4.24 -14.26
C ALA A 214 20.74 5.70 -13.78
N LYS A 215 21.25 6.02 -12.59
CA LYS A 215 21.20 7.38 -12.03
C LYS A 215 22.12 8.33 -12.78
N GLU A 216 23.33 7.91 -13.13
CA GLU A 216 24.26 8.69 -13.95
C GLU A 216 23.66 8.99 -15.32
N ARG A 217 23.01 8.01 -15.96
CA ARG A 217 22.26 8.26 -17.19
C ARG A 217 21.20 9.32 -17.01
N ASN A 218 20.41 9.24 -15.95
CA ASN A 218 19.33 10.20 -15.70
C ASN A 218 19.87 11.60 -15.44
N GLU A 219 21.01 11.73 -14.76
CA GLU A 219 21.70 13.01 -14.55
C GLU A 219 22.24 13.57 -15.88
N TYR A 220 22.81 12.71 -16.73
CA TYR A 220 23.20 13.09 -18.09
C TYR A 220 22.01 13.63 -18.89
N LEU A 221 20.87 12.95 -18.87
CA LEU A 221 19.66 13.40 -19.58
C LEU A 221 19.18 14.76 -19.07
N SER A 222 19.21 14.98 -17.75
CA SER A 222 18.80 16.26 -17.14
C SER A 222 19.62 17.46 -17.60
N ALA A 223 20.87 17.27 -18.05
CA ALA A 223 21.68 18.38 -18.57
C ALA A 223 21.10 19.01 -19.85
N PHE A 224 20.17 18.33 -20.53
CA PHE A 224 19.53 18.79 -21.76
C PHE A 224 18.08 19.26 -21.55
N ASP A 225 17.56 19.21 -20.31
CA ASP A 225 16.19 19.57 -20.00
C ASP A 225 15.87 21.03 -20.35
N GLY A 226 14.72 21.26 -21.00
CA GLY A 226 14.26 22.59 -21.41
C GLY A 226 14.98 23.18 -22.63
N GLY A 227 15.98 22.50 -23.18
CA GLY A 227 16.66 22.89 -24.42
C GLY A 227 16.12 22.21 -25.67
N ILE A 228 16.60 22.63 -26.84
CA ILE A 228 16.27 22.03 -28.15
C ILE A 228 16.75 20.57 -28.28
N LEU A 229 17.66 20.14 -27.40
CA LEU A 229 18.20 18.78 -27.34
C LEU A 229 17.51 17.91 -26.27
N SER A 230 16.41 18.39 -25.65
CA SER A 230 15.71 17.62 -24.62
C SER A 230 15.11 16.36 -25.21
N SER A 231 15.38 15.22 -24.56
CA SER A 231 14.81 13.93 -24.98
C SER A 231 13.43 13.62 -24.41
N GLY A 232 12.76 14.65 -23.88
CA GLY A 232 11.48 14.55 -23.19
C GLY A 232 11.60 14.08 -21.74
N GLY A 233 10.50 13.61 -21.17
CA GLY A 233 10.45 13.24 -19.76
C GLY A 233 11.24 11.98 -19.46
N HIS A 234 11.95 11.94 -18.33
CA HIS A 234 12.73 10.78 -17.93
C HIS A 234 12.71 10.52 -16.41
N LYS A 235 12.88 9.25 -16.01
CA LYS A 235 12.81 8.83 -14.61
C LYS A 235 13.56 7.53 -14.33
N VAL A 236 14.27 7.50 -13.21
CA VAL A 236 14.94 6.29 -12.69
C VAL A 236 14.11 5.58 -11.64
N LEU A 237 13.97 4.26 -11.79
CA LEU A 237 13.42 3.35 -10.79
C LEU A 237 14.25 2.05 -10.75
N GLY A 238 14.94 1.80 -9.64
CA GLY A 238 15.84 0.64 -9.54
C GLY A 238 17.01 0.79 -10.50
N THR A 239 17.16 -0.16 -11.43
CA THR A 239 18.17 -0.09 -12.51
C THR A 239 17.56 0.29 -13.86
N VAL A 240 16.31 0.78 -13.88
CA VAL A 240 15.58 1.12 -15.10
C VAL A 240 15.47 2.63 -15.25
N VAL A 241 15.83 3.15 -16.43
CA VAL A 241 15.52 4.51 -16.86
C VAL A 241 14.32 4.44 -17.81
N ILE A 242 13.27 5.16 -17.46
CA ILE A 242 12.06 5.31 -18.28
C ILE A 242 12.15 6.65 -18.97
N ARG A 243 12.03 6.67 -20.30
CA ARG A 243 12.02 7.88 -21.12
C ARG A 243 10.70 8.00 -21.87
N THR A 244 10.21 9.21 -22.04
CA THR A 244 8.98 9.56 -22.75
C THR A 244 9.24 10.69 -23.74
N SER A 245 8.61 10.64 -24.90
CA SER A 245 8.83 11.55 -26.03
C SER A 245 8.76 13.04 -25.67
N CYS A 246 9.66 13.84 -26.25
CA CYS A 246 9.63 15.30 -26.22
C CYS A 246 8.44 15.90 -26.99
N GLU A 247 7.86 15.15 -27.94
CA GLU A 247 6.66 15.55 -28.69
C GLU A 247 5.41 15.63 -27.81
N LEU A 248 5.48 15.08 -26.60
CA LEU A 248 4.39 15.11 -25.64
C LEU A 248 4.50 16.31 -24.71
N THR A 249 3.37 16.97 -24.48
CA THR A 249 3.24 17.90 -23.37
C THR A 249 3.59 17.23 -22.04
N ALA A 250 4.04 18.00 -21.05
CA ALA A 250 4.41 17.48 -19.74
C ALA A 250 3.30 16.66 -19.06
N SER A 251 2.02 17.00 -19.27
CA SER A 251 0.89 16.23 -18.74
C SER A 251 0.74 14.87 -19.43
N LYS A 252 0.93 14.80 -20.76
CA LYS A 252 0.91 13.54 -21.52
C LYS A 252 2.11 12.66 -21.20
N GLN A 253 3.31 13.24 -21.02
CA GLN A 253 4.49 12.50 -20.55
C GLN A 253 4.23 11.82 -19.20
N LYS A 254 3.71 12.56 -18.21
CA LYS A 254 3.34 12.01 -16.89
C LYS A 254 2.28 10.91 -16.99
N ALA A 255 1.28 11.08 -17.87
CA ALA A 255 0.25 10.08 -18.09
C ALA A 255 0.84 8.78 -18.67
N LEU A 256 1.71 8.89 -19.69
CA LEU A 256 2.39 7.76 -20.31
C LEU A 256 3.35 7.07 -19.33
N GLU A 257 4.19 7.83 -18.64
CA GLU A 257 5.12 7.33 -17.61
C GLU A 257 4.37 6.49 -16.57
N LYS A 258 3.23 6.99 -16.07
CA LYS A 258 2.40 6.27 -15.10
C LYS A 258 1.92 4.92 -15.63
N GLN A 259 1.50 4.83 -16.90
CA GLN A 259 1.05 3.57 -17.49
C GLN A 259 2.20 2.59 -17.70
N VAL A 260 3.35 3.08 -18.14
CA VAL A 260 4.58 2.30 -18.29
C VAL A 260 5.04 1.74 -16.93
N ILE A 261 5.12 2.58 -15.89
CA ILE A 261 5.46 2.15 -14.53
C ILE A 261 4.46 1.09 -14.05
N ALA A 262 3.15 1.32 -14.23
CA ALA A 262 2.12 0.37 -13.82
C ALA A 262 2.28 -0.99 -14.52
N ALA A 263 2.62 -0.99 -15.81
CA ALA A 263 2.88 -2.22 -16.55
C ALA A 263 4.14 -2.96 -16.05
N LEU A 264 5.25 -2.25 -15.86
CA LEU A 264 6.52 -2.83 -15.40
C LEU A 264 6.44 -3.35 -13.96
N THR A 265 5.61 -2.73 -13.12
CA THR A 265 5.51 -3.03 -11.68
C THR A 265 4.24 -3.78 -11.30
N LYS A 266 3.50 -4.33 -12.27
CA LYS A 266 2.33 -5.16 -11.99
C LYS A 266 2.76 -6.46 -11.29
N LEU A 267 2.32 -6.62 -10.05
CA LEU A 267 2.45 -7.88 -9.30
C LEU A 267 1.46 -8.90 -9.86
N ASN A 268 1.91 -10.14 -10.01
CA ASN A 268 1.09 -11.29 -10.43
C ASN A 268 0.51 -11.99 -9.20
#